data_AF-A0AAV6HSI6-F1
#
_entry.id   AF-A0AAV6HSI6-F1
#
_cell.length_a   1.000
_cell.length_b   1.000
_cell.length_c   1.000
_cell.angle_alpha   90.00
_cell.angle_beta   90.00
_cell.angle_gamma   90.00
#
_symmetry.space_group_name_H-M   'P 1'
#
loop_
_entity.id
_entity.type
_entity.pdbx_description
1 polymer ?
#
loop_
_entity_poly.entity_id
_entity_poly.type
_entity_poly.pdbx_seq_one_letter_code
_entity_poly.pdbx_strand_id
1 'polypeptide(L)'
;MIVSSTLLETAASVAIAATVVGAAATLLAKRSKASEETEVPLKLCEECGGSGICPECKGEGFVVKKLSEKSAERARLTAKNMATRYTAGLPKKWSYCTKCSSARNCSACGGSGKLSY
;
A
#
# COMPACT_ATOMS: atom_id res chain seq x y z
N MET A 1 6.80 -34.95 56.44
CA MET A 1 6.12 -35.27 55.16
C MET A 1 5.66 -33.96 54.52
N ILE A 2 6.47 -33.29 53.68
CA ILE A 2 6.12 -32.00 53.02
C ILE A 2 6.42 -32.07 51.50
N VAL A 3 6.64 -33.26 50.94
CA VAL A 3 7.11 -33.40 49.54
C VAL A 3 5.97 -33.68 48.55
N SER A 4 4.76 -34.03 49.01
CA SER A 4 3.65 -34.42 48.11
C SER A 4 2.75 -33.27 47.65
N SER A 5 2.67 -32.17 48.42
CA SER A 5 1.72 -31.08 48.15
C SER A 5 2.17 -30.16 47.03
N THR A 6 3.49 -29.98 46.86
CA THR A 6 4.08 -29.05 45.88
C THR A 6 4.02 -29.56 44.43
N LEU A 7 3.93 -30.88 44.26
CA LEU A 7 3.93 -31.55 42.95
C LEU A 7 2.54 -31.53 42.30
N LEU A 8 1.48 -31.57 43.11
CA LEU A 8 0.10 -31.56 42.63
C LEU A 8 -0.35 -30.15 42.22
N GLU A 9 0.07 -29.11 42.95
CA GLU A 9 -0.22 -27.72 42.62
C GLU A 9 0.49 -27.26 41.33
N THR A 10 1.71 -27.74 41.09
CA THR A 10 2.46 -27.47 39.85
C THR A 10 1.86 -28.20 38.66
N ALA A 11 1.43 -29.46 38.81
CA ALA A 11 0.76 -30.21 37.76
C ALA A 11 -0.58 -29.59 37.35
N ALA A 12 -1.39 -29.14 38.33
CA ALA A 12 -2.66 -28.46 38.07
C ALA A 12 -2.47 -27.13 37.33
N SER A 13 -1.48 -26.33 37.74
CA SER A 13 -1.16 -25.04 37.13
C SER A 13 -0.69 -25.19 35.67
N VAL A 14 0.16 -26.19 35.41
CA VAL A 14 0.63 -26.51 34.05
C VAL A 14 -0.52 -26.99 33.15
N ALA A 15 -1.44 -27.82 33.68
CA ALA A 15 -2.60 -28.28 32.93
C ALA A 15 -3.51 -27.12 32.52
N ILE A 16 -3.79 -26.18 33.43
CA ILE A 16 -4.61 -25.00 33.14
C ILE A 16 -3.92 -24.12 32.08
N ALA A 17 -2.63 -23.82 32.25
CA ALA A 17 -1.88 -23.03 31.26
C ALA A 17 -1.84 -23.69 29.87
N ALA A 18 -1.62 -25.00 29.80
CA ALA A 18 -1.62 -25.75 28.55
C ALA A 18 -2.99 -25.73 27.85
N THR A 19 -4.10 -25.80 28.61
CA THR A 19 -5.45 -25.71 28.04
C THR A 19 -5.75 -24.33 27.46
N VAL A 20 -5.32 -23.25 28.12
CA VAL A 20 -5.52 -21.87 27.64
C VAL A 20 -4.70 -21.59 26.37
N VAL A 21 -3.43 -22.01 26.35
CA VAL A 21 -2.57 -21.85 25.15
C VAL A 21 -3.09 -22.70 23.99
N GLY A 22 -3.52 -23.94 24.26
CA GLY A 22 -4.15 -24.80 23.26
C GLY A 22 -5.46 -24.23 22.71
N ALA A 23 -6.31 -23.66 23.56
CA ALA A 23 -7.54 -22.98 23.16
C ALA A 23 -7.25 -21.73 22.31
N ALA A 24 -6.27 -20.90 22.71
CA ALA A 24 -5.86 -19.74 21.93
C ALA A 24 -5.29 -20.13 20.55
N ALA A 25 -4.43 -21.15 20.50
CA ALA A 25 -3.87 -21.66 19.25
C ALA A 25 -4.95 -22.23 18.31
N THR A 26 -5.93 -22.97 18.84
CA THR A 26 -7.03 -23.52 18.04
C THR A 26 -8.02 -22.44 17.59
N LEU A 27 -8.27 -21.40 18.39
CA LEU A 27 -9.05 -20.24 17.96
C LEU A 27 -8.34 -19.43 16.87
N LEU A 28 -7.03 -19.23 16.99
CA LEU A 28 -6.22 -18.58 15.97
C LEU A 28 -6.18 -19.39 14.68
N ALA A 29 -5.99 -20.72 14.76
CA ALA A 29 -6.03 -21.60 13.60
C ALA A 29 -7.42 -21.67 12.94
N LYS A 30 -8.51 -21.62 13.73
CA LYS A 30 -9.87 -21.51 13.18
C LYS A 30 -10.10 -20.16 12.52
N ARG A 31 -9.58 -19.06 13.09
CA ARG A 31 -9.65 -17.74 12.47
C ARG A 31 -8.82 -17.64 11.19
N SER A 32 -7.64 -18.25 11.14
CA SER A 32 -6.84 -18.28 9.92
C SER A 32 -7.51 -19.11 8.83
N LYS A 33 -8.16 -20.24 9.17
CA LYS A 33 -8.96 -21.03 8.22
C LYS A 33 -10.25 -20.36 7.78
N ALA A 34 -10.93 -19.62 8.65
CA ALA A 34 -12.08 -18.80 8.26
C ALA A 34 -11.66 -17.55 7.45
N SER A 35 -10.38 -17.18 7.53
CA SER A 35 -9.72 -16.16 6.71
C SER A 35 -8.98 -16.74 5.51
N GLU A 36 -9.07 -18.06 5.25
CA GLU A 36 -9.00 -18.54 3.87
C GLU A 36 -10.28 -17.99 3.23
N GLU A 37 -10.19 -16.72 2.84
CA GLU A 37 -11.10 -16.08 1.93
C GLU A 37 -11.36 -17.10 0.85
N THR A 38 -12.63 -17.46 0.68
CA THR A 38 -13.10 -17.98 -0.59
C THR A 38 -12.47 -17.06 -1.63
N GLU A 39 -11.48 -17.56 -2.39
CA GLU A 39 -10.75 -16.78 -3.38
C GLU A 39 -11.78 -16.44 -4.47
N VAL A 40 -12.59 -15.42 -4.21
CA VAL A 40 -13.46 -14.83 -5.22
C VAL A 40 -12.49 -14.44 -6.33
N PRO A 41 -12.64 -14.96 -7.55
CA PRO A 41 -11.68 -14.66 -8.61
C PRO A 41 -11.64 -13.15 -8.84
N LEU A 42 -10.63 -12.49 -8.27
CA LEU A 42 -10.47 -11.05 -8.40
C LEU A 42 -9.77 -10.78 -9.73
N LYS A 43 -10.43 -10.02 -10.61
CA LYS A 43 -9.79 -9.57 -11.84
C LYS A 43 -8.90 -8.38 -11.56
N LEU A 44 -7.72 -8.34 -12.17
CA LEU A 44 -6.87 -7.15 -12.12
C LEU A 44 -7.59 -5.99 -12.80
N CYS A 45 -7.54 -4.81 -12.19
CA CYS A 45 -8.06 -3.60 -12.80
C CYS A 45 -7.17 -3.24 -14.01
N GLU A 46 -7.72 -3.38 -15.21
CA GLU A 46 -6.99 -3.15 -16.47
C GLU A 46 -6.55 -1.69 -16.62
N GLU A 47 -7.34 -0.73 -16.15
CA GLU A 47 -7.03 0.69 -16.28
C GLU A 47 -5.73 1.09 -15.56
N CYS A 48 -5.45 0.48 -14.41
CA CYS A 48 -4.22 0.72 -13.66
C CYS A 48 -3.24 -0.45 -13.68
N GLY A 49 -3.51 -1.49 -14.47
CA GLY A 49 -2.70 -2.72 -14.55
C GLY A 49 -2.48 -3.38 -13.18
N GLY A 50 -3.47 -3.33 -12.29
CA GLY A 50 -3.35 -3.87 -10.93
C GLY A 50 -2.68 -2.99 -9.87
N SER A 51 -2.15 -1.82 -10.24
CA SER A 51 -1.41 -0.96 -9.28
C SER A 51 -2.28 -0.25 -8.25
N GLY A 52 -3.56 0.01 -8.56
CA GLY A 52 -4.43 0.87 -7.75
C GLY A 52 -4.07 2.36 -7.82
N ILE A 53 -3.05 2.74 -8.57
CA ILE A 53 -2.59 4.13 -8.68
C ILE A 53 -3.20 4.77 -9.94
N CYS A 54 -3.52 6.06 -9.87
CA CYS A 54 -3.99 6.78 -11.06
C CYS A 54 -2.91 6.75 -12.16
N PRO A 55 -3.18 6.20 -13.35
CA PRO A 55 -2.16 6.04 -14.40
C PRO A 55 -1.71 7.37 -15.01
N GLU A 56 -2.53 8.42 -14.92
CA GLU A 56 -2.23 9.73 -15.49
C GLU A 56 -1.24 10.52 -14.62
N CYS A 57 -1.56 10.70 -13.33
CA CYS A 57 -0.70 11.44 -12.41
C CYS A 57 0.29 10.56 -11.64
N LYS A 58 0.23 9.24 -11.81
CA LYS A 58 1.13 8.26 -11.19
C LYS A 58 1.21 8.38 -9.66
N GLY A 59 0.09 8.77 -9.04
CA GLY A 59 -0.02 8.89 -7.58
C GLY A 59 0.34 10.28 -7.03
N GLU A 60 0.80 11.21 -7.87
CA GLU A 60 1.13 12.58 -7.44
C GLU A 60 -0.13 13.43 -7.17
N GLY A 61 -1.22 13.18 -7.91
CA GLY A 61 -2.47 13.93 -7.79
C GLY A 61 -2.47 15.24 -8.58
N PHE A 62 -1.37 15.56 -9.26
CA PHE A 62 -1.23 16.66 -10.19
C PHE A 62 -0.47 16.20 -11.44
N VAL A 63 -0.65 16.94 -12.54
CA VAL A 63 0.09 16.76 -13.78
C VAL A 63 0.93 17.99 -14.05
N VAL A 64 2.22 17.77 -14.31
CA VAL A 64 3.16 18.85 -14.65
C VAL A 64 3.05 19.19 -16.13
N LYS A 65 2.94 20.47 -16.47
CA LYS A 65 2.98 20.91 -17.86
C LYS A 65 4.44 20.89 -18.34
N LYS A 66 4.86 19.76 -18.91
CA LYS A 66 6.21 19.58 -19.42
C LYS A 66 6.49 20.58 -20.54
N LEU A 67 7.65 21.23 -20.46
CA LEU A 67 8.23 21.96 -21.57
C LEU A 67 8.60 20.97 -22.67
N SER A 68 8.50 21.37 -23.94
CA SER A 68 9.10 20.59 -25.02
C SER A 68 10.61 20.53 -24.82
N GLU A 69 11.27 19.44 -25.19
CA GLU A 69 12.71 19.28 -24.97
C GLU A 69 13.52 20.46 -25.52
N LYS A 70 13.17 20.95 -26.71
CA LYS A 70 13.78 22.14 -27.31
C LYS A 70 13.63 23.39 -26.44
N SER A 71 12.46 23.60 -25.86
CA SER A 71 12.21 24.76 -24.98
C SER A 71 12.89 24.62 -23.63
N ALA A 72 12.93 23.39 -23.07
CA ALA A 72 13.64 23.09 -21.85
C ALA A 72 15.15 23.34 -22.04
N GLU A 73 15.73 22.84 -23.14
CA GLU A 73 17.15 23.01 -23.41
C GLU A 73 17.53 24.46 -23.69
N ARG A 74 16.71 25.18 -24.48
CA ARG A 74 16.87 26.64 -24.65
C ARG A 74 16.84 27.36 -23.30
N ALA A 75 15.96 26.98 -22.38
CA ALA A 75 15.91 27.57 -21.05
C ALA A 75 17.19 27.29 -20.23
N ARG A 76 17.77 26.09 -20.33
CA ARG A 76 19.06 25.76 -19.69
C ARG A 76 20.21 26.58 -20.25
N LEU A 77 20.31 26.69 -21.58
CA LEU A 77 21.40 27.42 -22.25
C LEU A 77 21.35 28.93 -21.98
N THR A 78 20.15 29.50 -21.90
CA THR A 78 19.92 30.94 -21.66
C THR A 78 19.95 31.34 -20.18
N ALA A 79 20.15 30.39 -19.26
CA ALA A 79 20.21 30.67 -17.83
C ALA A 79 21.45 31.50 -17.47
N LYS A 80 21.26 32.55 -16.65
CA LYS A 80 22.31 33.52 -16.29
C LYS A 80 23.38 32.97 -15.34
N ASN A 81 23.06 31.94 -14.57
CA ASN A 81 23.98 31.33 -13.61
C ASN A 81 23.86 29.80 -13.62
N MET A 82 24.87 29.12 -13.08
CA MET A 82 24.92 27.66 -13.07
C MET A 82 23.78 27.02 -12.27
N ALA A 83 23.40 27.60 -11.13
CA ALA A 83 22.29 27.08 -10.32
C ALA A 83 20.96 27.05 -11.10
N THR A 84 20.68 28.10 -11.87
CA THR A 84 19.45 28.21 -12.66
C THR A 84 19.51 27.34 -13.92
N ARG A 85 20.71 27.06 -14.47
CA ARG A 85 20.86 26.20 -15.65
C ARG A 85 20.27 24.80 -15.44
N TYR A 86 20.38 24.23 -14.23
CA TYR A 86 19.83 22.90 -13.94
C TYR A 86 18.31 22.90 -13.73
N THR A 87 17.73 24.02 -13.28
CA THR A 87 16.30 24.12 -12.97
C THR A 87 15.47 24.81 -14.06
N ALA A 88 16.10 25.54 -14.98
CA ALA A 88 15.41 26.33 -16.00
C ALA A 88 14.54 25.50 -16.96
N GLY A 89 14.95 24.26 -17.23
CA GLY A 89 14.21 23.32 -18.07
C GLY A 89 13.10 22.55 -17.35
N LEU A 90 12.92 22.75 -16.03
CA LEU A 90 11.92 22.04 -15.25
C LEU A 90 10.50 22.61 -15.49
N PRO A 91 9.46 21.77 -15.42
CA PRO A 91 8.08 22.24 -15.45
C PRO A 91 7.81 23.21 -14.30
N LYS A 92 7.42 24.45 -14.61
CA LYS A 92 7.09 25.48 -13.60
C LYS A 92 5.61 25.54 -13.23
N LYS A 93 4.75 24.90 -14.03
CA LYS A 93 3.30 24.88 -13.82
C LYS A 93 2.83 23.46 -13.68
N TRP A 94 1.92 23.26 -12.75
CA TRP A 94 1.19 22.03 -12.52
C TRP A 94 -0.30 22.36 -12.48
N SER A 95 -1.13 21.36 -12.77
CA SER A 95 -2.56 21.41 -12.55
C SER A 95 -2.99 20.15 -11.79
N TYR A 96 -4.07 20.24 -11.02
CA TYR A 96 -4.67 19.06 -10.42
C TYR A 96 -5.01 18.01 -11.48
N CYS A 97 -4.80 16.74 -11.13
CA CYS A 97 -5.17 15.63 -12.00
C CYS A 97 -6.70 15.50 -11.99
N THR A 98 -7.31 15.82 -13.11
CA THR A 98 -8.78 15.76 -13.27
C THR A 98 -9.26 14.32 -13.41
N LYS A 99 -8.44 13.39 -13.91
CA LYS A 99 -8.81 11.98 -14.05
C LYS A 99 -9.16 11.31 -12.72
N CYS A 100 -8.39 11.59 -11.67
CA CYS A 100 -8.67 11.07 -10.34
C CYS A 100 -9.16 12.14 -9.36
N SER A 101 -9.48 13.36 -9.81
CA SER A 101 -9.81 14.51 -8.95
C SER A 101 -8.81 14.69 -7.80
N SER A 102 -7.52 14.52 -8.09
CA SER A 102 -6.43 14.56 -7.11
C SER A 102 -6.49 13.52 -5.97
N ALA A 103 -7.34 12.49 -6.09
CA ALA A 103 -7.42 11.39 -5.12
C ALA A 103 -6.19 10.49 -5.12
N ARG A 104 -5.34 10.57 -6.16
CA ARG A 104 -4.08 9.80 -6.36
C ARG A 104 -4.27 8.30 -6.61
N ASN A 105 -5.46 7.76 -6.39
CA ASN A 105 -5.81 6.38 -6.68
C ASN A 105 -6.51 6.22 -8.04
N CYS A 106 -6.54 4.98 -8.53
CA CYS A 106 -7.33 4.60 -9.70
C CYS A 106 -8.82 4.60 -9.32
N SER A 107 -9.61 5.47 -9.96
CA SER A 107 -11.04 5.62 -9.69
C SER A 107 -11.84 4.37 -10.07
N ALA A 108 -11.44 3.62 -11.09
CA ALA A 108 -12.17 2.42 -11.53
C ALA A 108 -12.19 1.29 -10.51
N CYS A 109 -11.14 1.14 -9.69
CA CYS A 109 -11.06 0.12 -8.64
C CYS A 109 -11.02 0.70 -7.22
N GLY A 110 -11.24 2.00 -7.05
CA GLY A 110 -11.12 2.66 -5.74
C GLY A 110 -9.73 2.54 -5.12
N GLY A 111 -8.70 2.28 -5.93
CA GLY A 111 -7.32 2.10 -5.49
C GLY A 111 -6.91 0.70 -5.04
N SER A 112 -7.79 -0.30 -5.11
CA SER A 112 -7.45 -1.68 -4.73
C SER A 112 -6.55 -2.39 -5.75
N GLY A 113 -6.54 -1.92 -7.00
CA GLY A 113 -5.92 -2.62 -8.13
C GLY A 113 -6.71 -3.85 -8.60
N LYS A 114 -7.83 -4.19 -7.95
CA LYS A 114 -8.59 -5.42 -8.21
C LYS A 114 -10.09 -5.13 -8.22
N LEU A 115 -10.82 -5.83 -9.08
CA LEU A 115 -12.27 -5.78 -9.15
C LEU A 115 -12.84 -7.14 -8.76
N SER A 116 -13.89 -7.16 -7.94
CA SER A 116 -14.69 -8.37 -7.77
C SER A 116 -15.42 -8.66 -9.08
N TYR A 117 -15.66 -9.94 -9.34
CA TYR A 117 -16.54 -10.35 -10.44
C TYR A 117 -17.97 -9.82 -10.25
#